data_AF-A0A2P4YJQ8-F1
#
_entry.id   AF-A0A2P4YJQ8-F1
#
_cell.length_a   1.000
_cell.length_b   1.000
_cell.length_c   1.000
_cell.angle_alpha   90.00
_cell.angle_beta   90.00
_cell.angle_gamma   90.00
#
_symmetry.space_group_name_H-M   'P 1'
#
loop_
_entity.id
_entity.type
_entity.pdbx_description
1 polymer ?
#
loop_
_entity_poly.entity_id
_entity_poly.type
_entity_poly.pdbx_seq_one_letter_code
_entity_poly.pdbx_strand_id
1 'polypeptide(L)'
;MEEVQGDAAFASFPDECFHFGVSKADDREEMWLESQTSKKRWTCDVTDVAAFAPADVVLPQKTVLHYVAASLKESAVDSNTTNHGPILIREDGDKKLQLEVQIKLGVADFAWAPKYVFPMTLVSIGTPIDVQAEQITLLTTQVQELQQEVKTLKLQMQTVLQAQVAPQTVVAPLPSSASSVAPQSEVLVENQIPPTPSRGDQVWGDIIGHPHHKLVQTEEYRESRNPLGMTVRSHRQHTCKVCSVLRGNRKRPSQSSLYCPDCTARHNGGMVFLCDKARPHDPNEFRNATCNQIWHLRWNNGENIPQTGTSSIRMRKKLKRSPREIETDSSTALIRQSRARR
;
A
#
# COMPACT_ATOMS: atom_id res chain seq x y z
N MET A 1 14.13 1.06 -7.45
CA MET A 1 13.55 -0.04 -8.24
C MET A 1 12.19 -0.33 -7.61
N GLU A 2 11.12 -0.52 -8.39
CA GLU A 2 9.84 -0.97 -7.84
C GLU A 2 9.99 -2.43 -7.39
N GLU A 3 9.30 -2.82 -6.31
CA GLU A 3 9.30 -4.20 -5.85
C GLU A 3 8.62 -5.10 -6.90
N VAL A 4 9.33 -6.13 -7.34
CA VAL A 4 8.81 -7.14 -8.29
C VAL A 4 8.63 -8.45 -7.55
N GLN A 5 7.40 -8.95 -7.52
CA GLN A 5 7.05 -10.23 -6.89
C GLN A 5 6.24 -11.10 -7.84
N GLY A 6 6.26 -12.41 -7.60
CA GLY A 6 5.54 -13.38 -8.41
C GLY A 6 5.79 -14.81 -7.97
N ASP A 7 5.30 -15.74 -8.76
CA ASP A 7 5.56 -17.17 -8.54
C ASP A 7 6.68 -17.64 -9.47
N ALA A 8 7.46 -18.60 -9.00
CA ALA A 8 8.54 -19.26 -9.71
C ALA A 8 8.43 -20.77 -9.53
N ALA A 9 8.80 -21.51 -10.58
CA ALA A 9 8.87 -22.96 -10.57
C ALA A 9 10.25 -23.38 -11.09
N PHE A 10 10.83 -24.41 -10.50
CA PHE A 10 12.17 -24.85 -10.85
C PHE A 10 12.13 -26.31 -11.29
N ALA A 11 12.82 -26.64 -12.39
CA ALA A 11 12.91 -28.03 -12.84
C ALA A 11 13.56 -28.95 -11.80
N SER A 12 14.44 -28.42 -10.95
CA SER A 12 15.04 -29.14 -9.82
C SER A 12 14.01 -29.57 -8.76
N PHE A 13 12.86 -28.90 -8.71
CA PHE A 13 11.80 -29.12 -7.71
C PHE A 13 10.41 -29.09 -8.39
N PRO A 14 10.06 -30.09 -9.19
CA PRO A 14 8.85 -30.06 -10.04
C PRO A 14 7.54 -30.06 -9.23
N ASP A 15 7.58 -30.56 -7.99
CA ASP A 15 6.43 -30.61 -7.09
C ASP A 15 6.35 -29.41 -6.13
N GLU A 16 7.28 -28.45 -6.25
CA GLU A 16 7.32 -27.27 -5.38
C GLU A 16 7.20 -25.97 -6.19
N CYS A 17 6.26 -25.12 -5.76
CA CYS A 17 6.18 -23.74 -6.22
C CYS A 17 6.82 -22.81 -5.20
N PHE A 18 7.49 -21.78 -5.69
CA PHE A 18 8.10 -20.75 -4.88
C PHE A 18 7.43 -19.42 -5.17
N HIS A 19 7.26 -18.61 -4.13
CA HIS A 19 6.93 -17.21 -4.27
C HIS A 19 8.22 -16.42 -4.16
N PHE A 20 8.46 -15.47 -5.05
CA PHE A 20 9.69 -14.68 -5.06
C PHE A 20 9.39 -13.19 -4.94
N GLY A 21 10.36 -12.45 -4.44
CA GLY A 21 10.38 -11.00 -4.48
C GLY A 21 11.78 -10.46 -4.70
N VAL A 22 11.85 -9.35 -5.43
CA VAL A 22 13.05 -8.55 -5.66
C VAL A 22 12.67 -7.11 -5.31
N SER A 23 13.21 -6.60 -4.22
CA SER A 23 12.84 -5.29 -3.66
C SER A 23 14.08 -4.44 -3.37
N LYS A 24 13.87 -3.14 -3.15
CA LYS A 24 14.89 -2.25 -2.59
C LYS A 24 14.47 -1.91 -1.16
N ALA A 25 15.10 -2.53 -0.18
CA ALA A 25 14.88 -2.30 1.25
C ALA A 25 16.07 -1.55 1.86
N ASP A 26 15.84 -0.43 2.53
CA ASP A 26 16.85 0.30 3.33
C ASP A 26 18.21 0.50 2.62
N ASP A 27 18.16 1.02 1.39
CA ASP A 27 19.31 1.23 0.49
C ASP A 27 20.09 -0.01 0.02
N ARG A 28 19.60 -1.21 0.34
CA ARG A 28 20.07 -2.49 -0.20
C ARG A 28 19.02 -3.08 -1.12
N GLU A 29 19.44 -3.73 -2.20
CA GLU A 29 18.51 -4.51 -3.01
C GLU A 29 18.47 -5.91 -2.42
N GLU A 30 17.29 -6.40 -2.06
CA GLU A 30 17.09 -7.71 -1.46
C GLU A 30 16.31 -8.59 -2.44
N MET A 31 16.71 -9.85 -2.54
CA MET A 31 15.97 -10.88 -3.24
C MET A 31 15.61 -12.01 -2.29
N TRP A 32 14.39 -12.51 -2.38
CA TRP A 32 13.93 -13.62 -1.54
C TRP A 32 13.11 -14.65 -2.32
N LEU A 33 13.14 -15.89 -1.82
CA LEU A 33 12.35 -17.02 -2.26
C LEU A 33 11.63 -17.64 -1.06
N GLU A 34 10.34 -17.92 -1.19
CA GLU A 34 9.53 -18.62 -0.20
C GLU A 34 8.93 -19.88 -0.81
N SER A 35 9.17 -21.04 -0.19
CA SER A 35 8.51 -22.27 -0.60
C SER A 35 7.02 -22.20 -0.23
N GLN A 36 6.13 -22.34 -1.21
CA GLN A 36 4.70 -22.27 -0.95
C GLN A 36 4.21 -23.44 -0.09
N THR A 37 4.88 -24.59 -0.18
CA THR A 37 4.56 -25.81 0.57
C THR A 37 5.10 -25.76 1.99
N SER A 38 6.40 -25.50 2.17
CA SER A 38 7.04 -25.54 3.50
C SER A 38 6.98 -24.22 4.27
N LYS A 39 6.62 -23.12 3.60
CA LYS A 39 6.65 -21.74 4.13
C LYS A 39 8.02 -21.28 4.64
N LYS A 40 9.08 -22.02 4.35
CA LYS A 40 10.46 -21.57 4.55
C LYS A 40 10.78 -20.45 3.56
N ARG A 41 11.48 -19.42 4.02
CA ARG A 41 11.92 -18.28 3.21
C ARG A 41 13.43 -18.17 3.23
N TRP A 42 14.03 -17.92 2.08
CA TRP A 42 15.45 -17.66 1.90
C TRP A 42 15.64 -16.26 1.32
N THR A 43 16.64 -15.53 1.80
CA THR A 43 16.95 -14.15 1.38
C THR A 43 18.38 -14.04 0.88
N CYS A 44 18.63 -13.04 0.04
CA CYS A 44 19.93 -12.70 -0.53
C CYS A 44 20.04 -11.18 -0.65
N ASP A 45 20.99 -10.59 0.07
CA ASP A 45 21.30 -9.16 -0.03
C ASP A 45 22.22 -8.90 -1.21
N VAL A 46 21.71 -8.16 -2.20
CA VAL A 46 22.42 -7.79 -3.42
C VAL A 46 23.02 -6.39 -3.25
N THR A 47 24.23 -6.35 -2.66
CA THR A 47 24.98 -5.11 -2.44
C THR A 47 25.85 -4.73 -3.63
N ASP A 48 26.50 -5.71 -4.26
CA ASP A 48 27.25 -5.57 -5.51
C ASP A 48 26.94 -6.75 -6.44
N VAL A 49 26.38 -6.45 -7.61
CA VAL A 49 26.00 -7.46 -8.59
C VAL A 49 27.21 -8.13 -9.26
N ALA A 50 28.36 -7.45 -9.33
CA ALA A 50 29.58 -8.01 -9.90
C ALA A 50 30.12 -9.18 -9.06
N ALA A 51 29.86 -9.18 -7.74
CA ALA A 51 30.23 -10.27 -6.86
C ALA A 51 29.54 -11.61 -7.18
N PHE A 52 28.38 -11.55 -7.86
CA PHE A 52 27.60 -12.72 -8.27
C PHE A 52 27.84 -13.13 -9.73
N ALA A 53 28.72 -12.42 -10.44
CA ALA A 53 28.97 -12.60 -11.87
C ALA A 53 30.33 -13.25 -12.16
N PRO A 54 30.52 -13.83 -13.35
CA PRO A 54 31.85 -14.22 -13.83
C PRO A 54 32.77 -12.99 -13.96
N ALA A 55 34.08 -13.21 -13.86
CA ALA A 55 35.06 -12.16 -14.14
C ALA A 55 34.76 -11.51 -15.51
N ASP A 56 34.89 -10.19 -15.59
CA ASP A 56 34.70 -9.37 -16.79
C ASP A 56 33.24 -9.06 -17.20
N VAL A 57 32.24 -9.45 -16.41
CA VAL A 57 30.84 -9.09 -16.66
C VAL A 57 30.44 -7.82 -15.89
N VAL A 58 30.22 -6.72 -16.63
CA VAL A 58 29.79 -5.44 -16.06
C VAL A 58 28.39 -5.07 -16.59
N LEU A 59 27.37 -5.71 -16.04
CA LEU A 59 25.98 -5.31 -16.27
C LEU A 59 25.50 -4.39 -15.15
N PRO A 60 24.73 -3.33 -15.46
CA PRO A 60 24.12 -2.51 -14.42
C PRO A 60 23.25 -3.36 -13.49
N GLN A 61 23.39 -3.16 -12.19
CA GLN A 61 22.65 -3.89 -11.16
C GLN A 61 21.14 -3.90 -11.41
N LYS A 62 20.58 -2.75 -11.82
CA LYS A 62 19.16 -2.63 -12.18
C LYS A 62 18.74 -3.56 -13.32
N THR A 63 19.60 -3.72 -14.31
CA THR A 63 19.36 -4.60 -15.47
C THR A 63 19.37 -6.05 -15.03
N VAL A 64 20.38 -6.46 -14.24
CA VAL A 64 20.51 -7.84 -13.76
C VAL A 64 19.29 -8.25 -12.95
N LEU A 65 18.88 -7.44 -11.96
CA LEU A 65 17.71 -7.77 -11.13
C LEU A 65 16.40 -7.79 -11.93
N HIS A 66 16.25 -6.90 -12.92
CA HIS A 66 15.10 -6.95 -13.81
C HIS A 66 15.05 -8.26 -14.62
N TYR A 67 16.18 -8.73 -15.15
CA TYR A 67 16.27 -10.01 -15.84
C TYR A 67 16.04 -11.19 -14.91
N VAL A 68 16.56 -11.16 -13.69
CA VAL A 68 16.33 -12.19 -12.67
C VAL A 68 14.84 -12.31 -12.36
N ALA A 69 14.17 -11.19 -12.09
CA ALA A 69 12.74 -11.18 -11.81
C ALA A 69 11.89 -11.65 -13.01
N ALA A 70 12.25 -11.25 -14.23
CA ALA A 70 11.59 -11.72 -15.44
C ALA A 70 11.78 -13.24 -15.64
N SER A 71 13.01 -13.74 -15.47
CA SER A 71 13.34 -15.15 -15.61
C SER A 71 12.62 -16.03 -14.58
N LEU A 72 12.54 -15.57 -13.32
CA LEU A 72 11.75 -16.24 -12.28
C LEU A 72 10.26 -16.26 -12.62
N LYS A 73 9.71 -15.15 -13.11
CA LYS A 73 8.29 -15.07 -13.48
C LYS A 73 7.94 -15.96 -14.67
N GLU A 74 8.79 -16.01 -15.68
CA GLU A 74 8.60 -16.86 -16.87
C GLU A 74 8.68 -18.36 -16.52
N SER A 75 9.50 -18.73 -15.53
CA SER A 75 9.64 -20.11 -15.07
C SER A 75 8.32 -20.75 -14.58
N ALA A 76 7.39 -19.94 -14.08
CA ALA A 76 6.09 -20.41 -13.62
C ALA A 76 5.06 -20.60 -14.75
N VAL A 77 5.29 -20.01 -15.93
CA VAL A 77 4.32 -20.01 -17.06
C VAL A 77 4.63 -21.12 -18.06
N ASP A 78 5.91 -21.39 -18.33
CA ASP A 78 6.36 -22.30 -19.38
C ASP A 78 7.21 -23.46 -18.84
N SER A 79 6.57 -24.56 -18.41
CA SER A 79 7.28 -25.79 -17.97
C SER A 79 7.93 -26.59 -19.11
N ASN A 80 7.65 -26.24 -20.38
CA ASN A 80 7.98 -27.05 -21.56
C ASN A 80 9.03 -26.44 -22.51
N THR A 81 9.61 -25.27 -22.20
CA THR A 81 10.64 -24.70 -23.06
C THR A 81 12.01 -25.26 -22.67
N THR A 82 12.67 -25.93 -23.61
CA THR A 82 13.99 -26.57 -23.48
C THR A 82 15.15 -25.59 -23.28
N ASN A 83 14.88 -24.35 -22.87
CA ASN A 83 15.82 -23.24 -22.91
C ASN A 83 16.16 -22.73 -21.50
N HIS A 84 16.73 -23.61 -20.67
CA HIS A 84 17.50 -23.29 -19.45
C HIS A 84 16.97 -22.09 -18.65
N GLY A 85 15.81 -22.27 -18.02
CA GLY A 85 15.29 -21.35 -17.01
C GLY A 85 16.20 -21.27 -15.76
N PRO A 86 15.83 -20.48 -14.75
CA PRO A 86 16.63 -20.35 -13.55
C PRO A 86 16.77 -21.71 -12.87
N ILE A 87 17.96 -22.00 -12.33
CA ILE A 87 18.26 -23.26 -11.65
C ILE A 87 18.34 -22.97 -10.16
N LEU A 88 17.68 -23.80 -9.36
CA LEU A 88 17.75 -23.73 -7.91
C LEU A 88 18.44 -25.00 -7.38
N ILE A 89 19.42 -24.81 -6.50
CA ILE A 89 20.18 -25.89 -5.86
C ILE A 89 19.99 -25.77 -4.35
N ARG A 90 19.71 -26.90 -3.68
CA ARG A 90 19.63 -26.98 -2.22
C ARG A 90 20.96 -27.42 -1.63
N GLU A 91 21.42 -26.70 -0.63
CA GLU A 91 22.65 -26.98 0.10
C GLU A 91 22.41 -27.04 1.61
N ASP A 92 23.32 -27.71 2.32
CA ASP A 92 23.33 -27.78 3.79
C ASP A 92 21.98 -28.20 4.44
N GLY A 93 21.22 -29.09 3.78
CA GLY A 93 19.95 -29.60 4.31
C GLY A 93 18.86 -28.53 4.45
N ASP A 94 18.61 -27.76 3.37
CA ASP A 94 17.68 -26.62 3.24
C ASP A 94 18.13 -25.33 3.94
N LYS A 95 19.30 -25.29 4.56
CA LYS A 95 19.79 -24.06 5.22
C LYS A 95 20.23 -23.01 4.20
N LYS A 96 20.67 -23.45 3.02
CA LYS A 96 21.12 -22.59 1.93
C LYS A 96 20.45 -23.00 0.62
N LEU A 97 20.13 -22.01 -0.19
CA LEU A 97 19.78 -22.20 -1.59
C LEU A 97 20.78 -21.45 -2.45
N GLN A 98 21.11 -22.01 -3.61
CA GLN A 98 21.85 -21.30 -4.64
C GLN A 98 20.94 -21.13 -5.86
N LEU A 99 20.63 -19.88 -6.18
CA LEU A 99 19.85 -19.51 -7.36
C LEU A 99 20.80 -19.14 -8.50
N GLU A 100 20.71 -19.84 -9.62
CA GLU A 100 21.51 -19.59 -10.81
C GLU A 100 20.64 -19.05 -11.95
N VAL A 101 21.05 -17.94 -12.55
CA VAL A 101 20.30 -17.27 -13.63
C VAL A 101 21.23 -16.97 -14.80
N GLN A 102 20.86 -17.40 -16.01
CA GLN A 102 21.59 -17.04 -17.23
C GLN A 102 20.91 -15.87 -17.93
N ILE A 103 21.61 -14.75 -18.09
CA ILE A 103 21.07 -13.55 -18.73
C ILE A 103 21.44 -13.56 -20.21
N LYS A 104 20.52 -13.96 -21.08
CA LYS A 104 20.76 -14.02 -22.53
C LYS A 104 20.57 -12.62 -23.15
N LEU A 105 21.67 -12.04 -23.62
CA LEU A 105 21.72 -10.79 -24.37
C LEU A 105 22.10 -11.12 -25.83
N GLY A 106 21.13 -10.99 -26.72
CA GLY A 106 21.31 -11.26 -28.15
C GLY A 106 21.19 -9.97 -28.96
N VAL A 107 22.26 -9.64 -29.69
CA VAL A 107 22.20 -8.74 -30.87
C VAL A 107 22.57 -9.60 -32.07
N ALA A 108 22.13 -9.25 -33.27
CA ALA A 108 22.07 -10.12 -34.46
C ALA A 108 23.28 -11.05 -34.73
N ASP A 109 24.50 -10.73 -34.24
CA ASP A 109 25.72 -11.54 -34.41
C ASP A 109 26.47 -11.88 -33.10
N PHE A 110 25.92 -11.58 -31.92
CA PHE A 110 26.55 -11.83 -30.62
C PHE A 110 25.55 -12.45 -29.64
N ALA A 111 25.81 -13.72 -29.28
CA ALA A 111 25.07 -14.42 -28.25
C ALA A 111 25.90 -14.44 -26.96
N TRP A 112 25.51 -13.60 -26.00
CA TRP A 112 26.18 -13.51 -24.70
C TRP A 112 25.22 -13.91 -23.60
N ALA A 113 25.64 -14.85 -22.76
CA ALA A 113 24.79 -15.41 -21.71
C ALA A 113 25.56 -15.57 -20.39
N PRO A 114 25.94 -14.47 -19.72
CA PRO A 114 26.58 -14.55 -18.41
C PRO A 114 25.69 -15.28 -17.40
N LYS A 115 26.30 -16.18 -16.63
CA LYS A 115 25.67 -16.92 -15.54
C LYS A 115 25.90 -16.21 -14.22
N TYR A 116 24.83 -15.75 -13.58
CA TYR A 116 24.85 -15.18 -12.24
C TYR A 116 24.50 -16.25 -11.21
N VAL A 117 25.16 -16.21 -10.05
CA VAL A 117 24.95 -17.15 -8.95
C VAL A 117 24.67 -16.38 -7.67
N PHE A 118 23.46 -16.52 -7.15
CA PHE A 118 22.98 -15.83 -5.95
C PHE A 118 22.86 -16.81 -4.78
N PRO A 119 23.75 -16.74 -3.77
CA PRO A 119 23.62 -17.52 -2.56
C PRO A 119 22.50 -16.94 -1.68
N MET A 120 21.57 -17.79 -1.27
CA MET A 120 20.42 -17.42 -0.44
C MET A 120 20.46 -18.17 0.89
N THR A 121 20.19 -17.46 1.98
CA THR A 121 20.24 -17.98 3.35
C THR A 121 18.84 -18.13 3.93
N LEU A 122 18.58 -19.25 4.61
CA LEU A 122 17.28 -19.48 5.26
C LEU A 122 17.04 -18.43 6.36
N VAL A 123 15.90 -17.76 6.28
CA VAL A 123 15.41 -16.87 7.33
C VAL A 123 14.84 -17.76 8.45
N SER A 124 15.54 -17.79 9.57
CA SER A 124 15.03 -18.43 10.78
C SER A 124 13.81 -17.65 11.28
N ILE A 125 12.61 -18.15 10.98
CA ILE A 125 11.39 -17.69 11.63
C ILE A 125 11.53 -18.09 13.11
N GLY A 126 11.75 -17.11 13.99
CA GLY A 126 11.74 -17.34 15.44
C GLY A 126 10.49 -18.13 15.81
N THR A 127 10.65 -19.20 16.58
CA THR A 127 9.53 -20.10 16.84
C THR A 127 8.37 -19.31 17.47
N PRO A 128 7.09 -19.64 17.18
CA PRO A 128 5.94 -18.98 17.82
C PRO A 128 5.96 -19.01 19.35
N ILE A 129 6.80 -19.88 19.94
CA ILE A 129 7.01 -20.04 21.37
C ILE A 129 7.94 -18.93 21.90
N ASP A 130 9.03 -18.63 21.19
CA ASP A 130 9.98 -17.58 21.61
C ASP A 130 9.35 -16.19 21.52
N VAL A 131 8.60 -15.92 20.45
CA VAL A 131 7.89 -14.63 20.28
C VAL A 131 6.80 -14.43 21.34
N GLN A 132 6.07 -15.49 21.70
CA GLN A 132 5.10 -15.44 22.79
C GLN A 132 5.78 -15.30 24.16
N ALA A 133 6.89 -15.97 24.39
CA ALA A 133 7.63 -15.88 25.65
C ALA A 133 8.19 -14.47 25.88
N GLU A 134 8.75 -13.83 24.84
CA GLU A 134 9.20 -12.44 24.91
C GLU A 134 8.03 -11.48 25.18
N GLN A 135 6.90 -11.66 24.49
CA GLN A 135 5.72 -10.81 24.67
C GLN A 135 5.08 -10.97 26.06
N ILE A 136 5.03 -12.19 26.58
CA ILE A 136 4.57 -12.46 27.95
C ILE A 136 5.53 -11.84 28.96
N THR A 137 6.85 -11.95 28.75
CA THR A 137 7.86 -11.37 29.65
C THR A 137 7.72 -9.85 29.69
N LEU A 138 7.61 -9.19 28.52
CA LEU A 138 7.39 -7.75 28.42
C LEU A 138 6.12 -7.31 29.17
N LEU A 139 4.99 -7.97 28.92
CA LEU A 139 3.73 -7.67 29.63
C LEU A 139 3.86 -7.87 31.14
N THR A 140 4.54 -8.94 31.55
CA THR A 140 4.70 -9.28 32.97
C THR A 140 5.53 -8.22 33.68
N THR A 141 6.61 -7.73 33.06
CA THR A 141 7.41 -6.62 33.58
C THR A 141 6.57 -5.33 33.70
N GLN A 142 5.79 -5.00 32.68
CA GLN A 142 4.95 -3.80 32.68
C GLN A 142 3.85 -3.84 33.76
N VAL A 143 3.25 -5.01 33.99
CA VAL A 143 2.27 -5.21 35.07
C VAL A 143 2.94 -5.08 36.44
N GLN A 144 4.16 -5.59 36.62
CA GLN A 144 4.89 -5.48 37.89
C GLN A 144 5.25 -4.02 38.21
N GLU A 145 5.69 -3.26 37.21
CA GLU A 145 6.00 -1.84 37.34
C GLU A 145 4.77 -1.03 37.74
N LEU A 146 3.64 -1.22 37.05
CA LEU A 146 2.37 -0.58 37.40
C LEU A 146 1.90 -0.94 38.81
N GLN A 147 2.06 -2.19 39.24
CA GLN A 147 1.72 -2.59 40.61
C GLN A 147 2.60 -1.87 41.66
N GLN A 148 3.86 -1.60 41.34
CA GLN A 148 4.77 -0.89 42.23
C GLN A 148 4.44 0.60 42.30
N GLU A 149 4.08 1.22 41.18
CA GLU A 149 3.58 2.60 41.14
C GLU A 149 2.32 2.76 41.98
N VAL A 150 1.33 1.87 41.80
CA VAL A 150 0.07 1.92 42.57
C VAL A 150 0.32 1.76 44.08
N LYS A 151 1.23 0.87 44.48
CA LYS A 151 1.63 0.73 45.89
C LYS A 151 2.25 2.01 46.44
N THR A 152 3.12 2.64 45.64
CA THR A 152 3.80 3.88 46.02
C THR A 152 2.82 5.04 46.15
N LEU A 153 1.92 5.21 45.17
CA LEU A 153 0.84 6.19 45.19
C LEU A 153 -0.07 6.01 46.41
N LYS A 154 -0.41 4.76 46.75
CA LYS A 154 -1.24 4.47 47.93
C LYS A 154 -0.55 4.89 49.23
N LEU A 155 0.75 4.63 49.38
CA LEU A 155 1.54 5.06 50.54
C LEU A 155 1.59 6.59 50.63
N GLN A 156 1.86 7.28 49.52
CA GLN A 156 1.88 8.75 49.48
C GLN A 156 0.52 9.33 49.89
N MET A 157 -0.58 8.78 49.38
CA MET A 157 -1.93 9.24 49.73
C MET A 157 -2.25 9.02 51.21
N GLN A 158 -1.79 7.91 51.79
CA GLN A 158 -1.92 7.64 53.23
C GLN A 158 -1.12 8.64 54.09
N THR A 159 0.08 9.00 53.64
CA THR A 159 0.90 10.03 54.32
C THR A 159 0.24 11.40 54.27
N VAL A 160 -0.32 11.80 53.11
CA VAL A 160 -1.06 13.07 52.98
C VAL A 160 -2.28 13.09 53.89
N LEU A 161 -3.04 11.99 53.95
CA LEU A 161 -4.19 11.86 54.85
C LEU A 161 -3.78 11.99 56.32
N GLN A 162 -2.66 11.39 56.74
CA GLN A 162 -2.17 11.52 58.12
C GLN A 162 -1.68 12.93 58.44
N ALA A 163 -1.05 13.62 57.48
CA ALA A 163 -0.58 14.99 57.66
C ALA A 163 -1.72 16.01 57.81
N GLN A 164 -2.90 15.74 57.22
CA GLN A 164 -4.08 16.60 57.36
C GLN A 164 -4.81 16.45 58.71
N VAL A 165 -4.51 15.40 59.49
CA VAL A 165 -5.18 15.11 60.78
C VAL A 165 -4.40 15.66 61.98
N ALA A 166 -3.18 16.19 61.79
CA ALA A 166 -2.41 16.82 62.87
C ALA A 166 -2.92 18.26 63.17
N PRO A 167 -3.20 18.62 64.44
CA PRO A 167 -3.69 19.95 64.78
C PRO A 167 -2.58 21.00 64.63
N GLN A 168 -2.86 22.02 63.81
CA GLN A 168 -2.02 23.21 63.66
C GLN A 168 -2.04 24.01 64.97
N THR A 169 -0.86 24.25 65.54
CA THR A 169 -0.69 25.29 66.57
C THR A 169 -0.12 26.54 65.88
N VAL A 170 -0.85 27.64 66.03
CA VAL A 170 -0.65 28.97 65.47
C VAL A 170 0.66 29.62 65.96
N VAL A 171 1.41 30.30 65.09
CA VAL A 171 1.88 31.72 65.19
C VAL A 171 2.65 32.09 63.90
N ALA A 172 2.26 33.22 63.29
CA ALA A 172 2.88 33.86 62.10
C ALA A 172 3.85 35.00 62.55
N PRO A 173 4.69 35.66 61.69
CA PRO A 173 4.21 36.41 60.51
C PRO A 173 5.10 36.42 59.25
N LEU A 174 4.44 36.88 58.17
CA LEU A 174 4.88 37.23 56.80
C LEU A 174 5.99 38.33 56.75
N PRO A 175 6.69 38.59 55.60
CA PRO A 175 6.08 39.27 54.45
C PRO A 175 6.51 38.72 53.06
N SER A 176 5.55 38.55 52.15
CA SER A 176 5.29 39.42 50.98
C SER A 176 5.86 38.87 49.68
N SER A 177 4.98 38.59 48.71
CA SER A 177 4.83 39.41 47.49
C SER A 177 3.94 38.70 46.47
N ALA A 178 3.25 39.53 45.70
CA ALA A 178 2.04 39.26 44.94
C ALA A 178 2.25 38.64 43.55
N SER A 179 1.11 38.18 43.01
CA SER A 179 0.73 38.13 41.59
C SER A 179 1.31 37.00 40.74
N SER A 180 0.63 36.42 39.74
CA SER A 180 -0.76 36.36 39.24
C SER A 180 -0.66 35.44 37.99
N VAL A 181 -1.79 34.88 37.55
CA VAL A 181 -2.03 34.34 36.18
C VAL A 181 -1.52 32.93 35.87
N ALA A 182 -2.49 32.05 35.56
CA ALA A 182 -2.37 30.94 34.63
C ALA A 182 -3.19 31.28 33.37
N PRO A 183 -3.16 30.50 32.29
CA PRO A 183 -2.11 29.62 31.74
C PRO A 183 -1.79 30.01 30.27
N GLN A 184 -0.68 29.53 29.68
CA GLN A 184 -0.60 29.20 28.23
C GLN A 184 0.79 28.65 27.81
N SER A 185 0.74 27.44 27.24
CA SER A 185 1.38 26.99 25.99
C SER A 185 2.91 26.77 25.85
N GLU A 186 3.20 25.60 25.27
CA GLU A 186 4.35 25.21 24.41
C GLU A 186 5.70 24.90 25.10
N VAL A 187 6.49 23.86 24.76
CA VAL A 187 6.53 22.80 23.73
C VAL A 187 7.63 21.81 24.17
N LEU A 188 7.54 20.52 23.79
CA LEU A 188 8.58 19.67 23.14
C LEU A 188 8.31 18.17 23.39
N VAL A 189 7.60 17.49 22.47
CA VAL A 189 8.06 16.39 21.59
C VAL A 189 8.59 15.14 22.29
N GLU A 190 7.88 14.01 22.15
CA GLU A 190 8.47 12.73 21.71
C GLU A 190 7.34 11.74 21.34
N ASN A 191 7.37 11.34 20.07
CA ASN A 191 6.80 10.17 19.39
C ASN A 191 6.02 9.11 20.20
N GLN A 192 4.80 8.76 19.74
CA GLN A 192 4.40 7.35 19.59
C GLN A 192 3.19 7.13 18.66
N ILE A 193 3.37 6.17 17.75
CA ILE A 193 2.48 5.70 16.69
C ILE A 193 1.65 4.49 17.21
N PRO A 194 0.44 4.23 16.67
CA PRO A 194 -0.50 3.19 17.13
C PRO A 194 -0.13 1.74 16.71
N PRO A 195 -0.80 0.70 17.26
CA PRO A 195 -0.45 -0.71 17.05
C PRO A 195 -0.80 -1.25 15.66
N THR A 196 0.02 -2.20 15.18
CA THR A 196 -0.09 -2.88 13.88
C THR A 196 -1.19 -3.98 13.88
N PRO A 197 -2.06 -4.03 12.85
CA PRO A 197 -3.15 -5.02 12.74
C PRO A 197 -2.76 -6.34 12.06
N SER A 198 -3.61 -7.36 12.22
CA SER A 198 -3.40 -8.75 11.80
C SER A 198 -3.77 -9.02 10.32
N ARG A 199 -3.39 -10.22 9.83
CA ARG A 199 -3.54 -10.80 8.48
C ARG A 199 -4.95 -10.87 7.87
N GLY A 200 -5.96 -10.24 8.49
CA GLY A 200 -7.28 -9.97 7.90
C GLY A 200 -7.47 -8.53 7.39
N ASP A 201 -6.49 -7.66 7.67
CA ASP A 201 -6.50 -6.22 7.40
C ASP A 201 -5.47 -5.86 6.33
N GLN A 202 -5.67 -6.35 5.11
CA GLN A 202 -5.02 -5.73 3.96
C GLN A 202 -5.63 -4.32 3.83
N VAL A 203 -4.98 -3.35 4.47
CA VAL A 203 -5.27 -1.94 4.33
C VAL A 203 -4.99 -1.61 2.88
N TRP A 204 -6.06 -1.54 2.09
CA TRP A 204 -6.06 -1.23 0.66
C TRP A 204 -5.47 0.15 0.29
N GLY A 205 -4.82 0.84 1.25
CA GLY A 205 -4.10 2.09 1.09
C GLY A 205 -2.63 1.94 0.68
N ASP A 206 -2.02 0.77 0.91
CA ASP A 206 -0.55 0.61 0.80
C ASP A 206 -0.06 -0.03 -0.51
N ILE A 207 -0.87 -0.05 -1.57
CA ILE A 207 -0.42 -0.53 -2.88
C ILE A 207 0.40 0.57 -3.57
N ILE A 208 1.68 0.61 -3.23
CA ILE A 208 2.72 1.44 -3.83
C ILE A 208 2.85 1.07 -5.32
N GLY A 209 2.60 2.03 -6.21
CA GLY A 209 2.87 1.91 -7.65
C GLY A 209 1.73 2.24 -8.59
N HIS A 210 0.50 2.49 -8.10
CA HIS A 210 -0.58 2.98 -8.98
C HIS A 210 -0.55 4.53 -9.03
N PRO A 211 -0.87 5.17 -10.17
CA PRO A 211 -1.04 6.62 -10.20
C PRO A 211 -2.00 7.01 -9.08
N HIS A 212 -1.66 8.04 -8.30
CA HIS A 212 -2.47 8.51 -7.18
C HIS A 212 -3.79 9.10 -7.72
N HIS A 213 -4.75 8.22 -8.02
CA HIS A 213 -6.04 8.58 -8.55
C HIS A 213 -6.88 9.20 -7.43
N LYS A 214 -6.99 10.52 -7.47
CA LYS A 214 -7.76 11.29 -6.49
C LYS A 214 -9.21 11.42 -6.94
N LEU A 215 -10.15 11.07 -6.07
CA LEU A 215 -11.56 11.34 -6.29
C LEU A 215 -11.89 12.79 -5.97
N VAL A 216 -12.62 13.45 -6.89
CA VAL A 216 -13.07 14.83 -6.79
C VAL A 216 -14.60 14.87 -6.82
N GLN A 217 -15.20 15.77 -6.05
CA GLN A 217 -16.65 15.95 -6.03
C GLN A 217 -17.13 16.70 -7.28
N THR A 218 -18.22 16.24 -7.89
CA THR A 218 -18.83 16.92 -9.04
C THR A 218 -19.36 18.30 -8.64
N GLU A 219 -19.16 19.29 -9.50
CA GLU A 219 -19.71 20.64 -9.34
C GLU A 219 -21.21 20.71 -9.71
N GLU A 220 -21.80 19.61 -10.22
CA GLU A 220 -23.22 19.58 -10.56
C GLU A 220 -24.09 19.46 -9.30
N TYR A 221 -25.01 20.40 -9.10
CA TYR A 221 -25.97 20.40 -7.99
C TYR A 221 -27.39 20.06 -8.48
N ARG A 222 -28.19 19.48 -7.59
CA ARG A 222 -29.63 19.32 -7.70
C ARG A 222 -30.30 20.17 -6.63
N GLU A 223 -31.26 20.97 -7.06
CA GLU A 223 -32.16 21.69 -6.17
C GLU A 223 -33.38 20.83 -5.86
N SER A 224 -33.73 20.74 -4.58
CA SER A 224 -34.96 20.10 -4.11
C SER A 224 -35.61 20.98 -3.05
N ARG A 225 -36.94 21.09 -3.07
CA ARG A 225 -37.67 21.75 -1.98
C ARG A 225 -37.88 20.77 -0.84
N ASN A 226 -37.59 21.20 0.38
CA ASN A 226 -37.92 20.44 1.57
C ASN A 226 -39.42 20.63 1.94
N PRO A 227 -39.97 19.85 2.88
CA PRO A 227 -41.36 19.98 3.32
C PRO A 227 -41.72 21.36 3.92
N LEU A 228 -40.72 22.17 4.29
CA LEU A 228 -40.86 23.53 4.79
C LEU A 228 -40.80 24.59 3.68
N GLY A 229 -40.77 24.18 2.40
CA GLY A 229 -40.74 25.07 1.24
C GLY A 229 -39.39 25.69 0.92
N MET A 230 -38.34 25.42 1.71
CA MET A 230 -36.99 25.91 1.46
C MET A 230 -36.29 25.11 0.36
N THR A 231 -35.58 25.81 -0.52
CA THR A 231 -34.74 25.22 -1.57
C THR A 231 -33.43 24.72 -0.97
N VAL A 232 -33.24 23.39 -0.98
CA VAL A 232 -32.00 22.73 -0.57
C VAL A 232 -31.20 22.34 -1.81
N ARG A 233 -29.93 22.75 -1.86
CA ARG A 233 -28.96 22.35 -2.88
C ARG A 233 -28.16 21.16 -2.39
N SER A 234 -28.12 20.08 -3.17
CA SER A 234 -27.29 18.90 -2.91
C SER A 234 -26.51 18.50 -4.14
N HIS A 235 -25.32 17.93 -3.98
CA HIS A 235 -24.55 17.47 -5.14
C HIS A 235 -25.30 16.37 -5.87
N ARG A 236 -25.30 16.43 -7.20
CA ARG A 236 -25.93 15.43 -8.03
C ARG A 236 -25.21 14.10 -7.87
N GLN A 237 -25.98 13.07 -7.55
CA GLN A 237 -25.49 11.72 -7.36
C GLN A 237 -25.57 10.96 -8.69
N HIS A 238 -24.47 10.30 -9.06
CA HIS A 238 -24.32 9.52 -10.29
C HIS A 238 -24.05 8.07 -9.96
N THR A 239 -24.44 7.14 -10.83
CA THR A 239 -24.23 5.71 -10.60
C THR A 239 -22.75 5.36 -10.52
N CYS A 240 -22.33 4.75 -9.41
CA CYS A 240 -20.97 4.24 -9.25
C CYS A 240 -20.70 3.11 -10.26
N LYS A 241 -19.57 3.17 -10.96
CA LYS A 241 -19.20 2.19 -11.99
C LYS A 241 -19.03 0.78 -11.41
N VAL A 242 -18.31 0.67 -10.29
CA VAL A 242 -18.08 -0.61 -9.61
C VAL A 242 -19.37 -1.20 -9.06
N CYS A 243 -20.17 -0.39 -8.35
CA CYS A 243 -21.47 -0.85 -7.85
C CYS A 243 -22.43 -1.23 -8.98
N SER A 244 -22.27 -0.67 -10.19
CA SER A 244 -23.09 -1.05 -11.34
C SER A 244 -22.81 -2.50 -11.74
N VAL A 245 -21.54 -2.90 -11.85
CA VAL A 245 -21.16 -4.26 -12.25
C VAL A 245 -21.40 -5.25 -11.12
N LEU A 246 -20.97 -4.92 -9.89
CA LEU A 246 -21.05 -5.79 -8.72
C LEU A 246 -22.40 -5.76 -8.01
N ARG A 247 -23.48 -5.29 -8.66
CA ARG A 247 -24.81 -5.21 -8.01
C ARG A 247 -25.42 -6.58 -7.71
N GLY A 248 -25.01 -7.63 -8.40
CA GLY A 248 -25.61 -8.97 -8.29
C GLY A 248 -27.14 -8.90 -8.39
N ASN A 249 -27.84 -9.46 -7.38
CA ASN A 249 -29.31 -9.44 -7.27
C ASN A 249 -29.89 -8.11 -6.74
N ARG A 250 -29.07 -7.10 -6.43
CA ARG A 250 -29.57 -5.82 -5.94
C ARG A 250 -30.24 -5.04 -7.07
N LYS A 251 -31.45 -4.54 -6.81
CA LYS A 251 -32.27 -3.79 -7.78
C LYS A 251 -31.63 -2.49 -8.26
N ARG A 252 -30.80 -1.81 -7.45
CA ARG A 252 -30.18 -0.52 -7.81
C ARG A 252 -28.71 -0.44 -7.37
N PRO A 253 -27.82 0.04 -8.25
CA PRO A 253 -26.44 0.34 -7.88
C PRO A 253 -26.37 1.59 -7.00
N SER A 254 -25.36 1.63 -6.12
CA SER A 254 -25.10 2.82 -5.31
C SER A 254 -24.70 4.01 -6.18
N GLN A 255 -24.99 5.21 -5.67
CA GLN A 255 -24.64 6.46 -6.33
C GLN A 255 -23.57 7.21 -5.53
N SER A 256 -22.82 8.07 -6.22
CA SER A 256 -21.75 8.90 -5.68
C SER A 256 -21.72 10.23 -6.43
N SER A 257 -21.38 11.32 -5.74
CA SER A 257 -20.99 12.59 -6.35
C SER A 257 -19.50 12.66 -6.68
N LEU A 258 -18.71 11.65 -6.28
CA LEU A 258 -17.27 11.61 -6.48
C LEU A 258 -16.91 10.94 -7.82
N TYR A 259 -15.96 11.51 -8.55
CA TYR A 259 -15.43 10.96 -9.79
C TYR A 259 -13.89 11.08 -9.84
N CYS A 260 -13.25 10.23 -10.65
CA CYS A 260 -11.81 10.31 -10.90
C CYS A 260 -11.55 11.12 -12.17
N PRO A 261 -10.87 12.30 -12.10
CA PRO A 261 -10.52 13.09 -13.27
C PRO A 261 -9.60 12.35 -14.24
N ASP A 262 -8.59 11.65 -13.74
CA ASP A 262 -7.61 10.96 -14.59
C ASP A 262 -8.24 9.80 -15.36
N CYS A 263 -9.07 8.98 -14.72
CA CYS A 263 -9.80 7.93 -15.42
C CYS A 263 -10.83 8.53 -16.38
N THR A 264 -11.44 9.67 -16.04
CA THR A 264 -12.35 10.35 -16.97
C THR A 264 -11.61 10.83 -18.22
N ALA A 265 -10.39 11.36 -18.07
CA ALA A 265 -9.51 11.73 -19.18
C ALA A 265 -9.10 10.50 -20.00
N ARG A 266 -8.67 9.42 -19.34
CA ARG A 266 -8.28 8.15 -19.98
C ARG A 266 -9.41 7.52 -20.79
N HIS A 267 -10.65 7.65 -20.31
CA HIS A 267 -11.85 7.12 -20.97
C HIS A 267 -12.51 8.14 -21.93
N ASN A 268 -11.71 8.99 -22.60
CA ASN A 268 -12.17 9.96 -23.61
C ASN A 268 -13.30 10.89 -23.15
N GLY A 269 -13.24 11.36 -21.88
CA GLY A 269 -14.26 12.21 -21.27
C GLY A 269 -15.51 11.45 -20.82
N GLY A 270 -15.47 10.11 -20.81
CA GLY A 270 -16.47 9.26 -20.19
C GLY A 270 -16.37 9.36 -18.66
N MET A 271 -17.39 9.91 -18.01
CA MET A 271 -17.33 10.18 -16.57
C MET A 271 -17.22 8.90 -15.74
N VAL A 272 -16.19 8.82 -14.90
CA VAL A 272 -15.91 7.68 -14.00
C VAL A 272 -16.26 8.04 -12.56
N PHE A 273 -17.52 7.82 -12.19
CA PHE A 273 -18.02 8.01 -10.83
C PHE A 273 -17.76 6.78 -9.96
N LEU A 274 -17.17 6.99 -8.78
CA LEU A 274 -16.77 5.93 -7.84
C LEU A 274 -17.18 6.32 -6.41
N CYS A 275 -17.54 5.32 -5.60
CA CYS A 275 -17.75 5.51 -4.17
C CYS A 275 -16.43 5.31 -3.41
N ASP A 276 -16.15 6.18 -2.45
CA ASP A 276 -14.98 6.04 -1.58
C ASP A 276 -15.31 5.35 -0.24
N LYS A 277 -16.26 4.42 -0.26
CA LYS A 277 -16.72 3.70 0.93
C LYS A 277 -16.58 2.21 0.68
N ALA A 278 -16.08 1.50 1.69
CA ALA A 278 -16.14 0.05 1.70
C ALA A 278 -17.60 -0.39 1.59
N ARG A 279 -17.87 -1.31 0.68
CA ARG A 279 -19.21 -1.86 0.45
C ARG A 279 -19.14 -3.36 0.57
N PRO A 280 -20.22 -4.02 1.03
CA PRO A 280 -20.35 -5.47 0.97
C PRO A 280 -20.57 -5.86 -0.50
N HIS A 281 -19.47 -5.88 -1.25
CA HIS A 281 -19.29 -6.65 -2.48
C HIS A 281 -18.96 -8.10 -2.10
N ASP A 282 -18.62 -8.97 -3.06
CA ASP A 282 -18.27 -10.35 -2.76
C ASP A 282 -17.23 -10.40 -1.61
N PRO A 283 -17.57 -11.00 -0.45
CA PRO A 283 -16.73 -10.95 0.74
C PRO A 283 -15.46 -11.81 0.65
N ASN A 284 -15.36 -12.68 -0.36
CA ASN A 284 -14.17 -13.48 -0.61
C ASN A 284 -13.21 -12.76 -1.56
N GLU A 285 -13.71 -11.99 -2.52
CA GLU A 285 -12.89 -11.31 -3.54
C GLU A 285 -12.55 -9.85 -3.19
N PHE A 286 -13.49 -9.12 -2.57
CA PHE A 286 -13.40 -7.67 -2.35
C PHE A 286 -13.63 -7.28 -0.88
N ARG A 287 -13.09 -8.07 0.07
CA ARG A 287 -13.22 -7.82 1.51
C ARG A 287 -12.71 -6.42 1.86
N ASN A 288 -13.60 -5.57 2.41
CA ASN A 288 -13.31 -4.21 2.88
C ASN A 288 -12.76 -3.23 1.83
N ALA A 289 -12.80 -3.56 0.53
CA ALA A 289 -12.33 -2.68 -0.52
C ALA A 289 -13.34 -1.56 -0.82
N THR A 290 -12.86 -0.33 -1.01
CA THR A 290 -13.68 0.75 -1.57
C THR A 290 -13.87 0.55 -3.07
N CYS A 291 -14.93 1.13 -3.65
CA CYS A 291 -15.09 1.09 -5.09
C CYS A 291 -13.96 1.83 -5.83
N ASN A 292 -13.33 2.82 -5.19
CA ASN A 292 -12.13 3.47 -5.70
C ASN A 292 -11.01 2.43 -5.90
N GLN A 293 -10.72 1.67 -4.85
CA GLN A 293 -9.68 0.63 -4.85
C GLN A 293 -9.98 -0.50 -5.83
N ILE A 294 -11.21 -0.98 -5.89
CA ILE A 294 -11.61 -2.02 -6.85
C ILE A 294 -11.39 -1.52 -8.29
N TRP A 295 -11.79 -0.29 -8.59
CA TRP A 295 -11.64 0.27 -9.94
C TRP A 295 -10.17 0.40 -10.37
N HIS A 296 -9.34 0.98 -9.51
CA HIS A 296 -7.95 1.29 -9.85
C HIS A 296 -7.05 0.06 -9.76
N LEU A 297 -7.17 -0.72 -8.68
CA LEU A 297 -6.24 -1.80 -8.35
C LEU A 297 -6.68 -3.13 -8.98
N ARG A 298 -7.96 -3.49 -8.83
CA ARG A 298 -8.46 -4.79 -9.31
C ARG A 298 -8.81 -4.78 -10.79
N TRP A 299 -9.42 -3.69 -11.27
CA TRP A 299 -9.85 -3.58 -12.66
C TRP A 299 -8.89 -2.80 -13.54
N ASN A 300 -7.67 -2.50 -13.04
CA ASN A 300 -6.66 -1.72 -13.74
C ASN A 300 -7.26 -0.48 -14.43
N ASN A 301 -7.86 0.42 -13.66
CA ASN A 301 -8.48 1.65 -14.14
C ASN A 301 -9.64 1.45 -15.14
N GLY A 302 -10.28 0.28 -15.11
CA GLY A 302 -11.40 -0.08 -15.97
C GLY A 302 -11.03 -0.86 -17.24
N GLU A 303 -9.79 -1.34 -17.35
CA GLU A 303 -9.36 -2.21 -18.46
C GLU A 303 -9.76 -3.67 -18.22
N ASN A 304 -9.69 -4.13 -16.96
CA ASN A 304 -9.97 -5.51 -16.56
C ASN A 304 -11.32 -5.63 -15.83
N ILE A 305 -12.38 -5.06 -16.42
CA ILE A 305 -13.72 -5.16 -15.84
C ILE A 305 -14.25 -6.59 -16.04
N PRO A 306 -14.63 -7.31 -14.97
CA PRO A 306 -15.13 -8.66 -15.09
C PRO A 306 -16.44 -8.66 -15.87
N GLN A 307 -16.51 -9.53 -16.89
CA GLN A 307 -17.71 -9.71 -17.71
C GLN A 307 -18.82 -10.50 -17.00
N THR A 308 -18.56 -10.97 -15.76
CA THR A 308 -19.49 -11.75 -14.94
C THR A 308 -20.68 -10.94 -14.40
N GLY A 309 -20.76 -9.63 -14.67
CA GLY A 309 -21.86 -8.76 -14.27
C GLY A 309 -22.97 -8.64 -15.32
N THR A 310 -24.24 -8.64 -14.90
CA THR A 310 -25.45 -8.44 -15.71
C THR A 310 -25.57 -7.06 -16.39
N SER A 311 -24.51 -6.26 -16.47
CA SER A 311 -24.49 -5.03 -17.28
C SER A 311 -23.08 -4.63 -17.70
N SER A 312 -22.91 -4.33 -18.98
CA SER A 312 -21.74 -3.61 -19.48
C SER A 312 -21.65 -2.20 -18.89
N ILE A 313 -20.44 -1.77 -18.54
CA ILE A 313 -20.21 -0.39 -18.07
C ILE A 313 -20.41 0.57 -19.23
N ARG A 314 -21.39 1.48 -19.09
CA ARG A 314 -21.58 2.56 -20.06
C ARG A 314 -20.78 3.78 -19.63
N MET A 315 -19.75 4.14 -20.39
CA MET A 315 -19.03 5.40 -20.27
C MET A 315 -19.84 6.50 -20.98
N ARG A 316 -20.57 7.31 -20.21
CA ARG A 316 -21.33 8.44 -20.76
C ARG A 316 -20.44 9.67 -20.74
N LYS A 317 -20.22 10.30 -21.90
CA LYS A 317 -19.64 11.63 -21.99
C LYS A 317 -20.60 12.63 -21.36
N LYS A 318 -20.21 13.25 -20.24
CA LYS A 318 -20.83 14.48 -19.74
C LYS A 318 -19.85 15.27 -18.90
N LEU A 319 -19.20 16.25 -19.53
CA LEU A 319 -19.07 17.57 -18.92
C LEU A 319 -19.16 18.60 -20.04
N LYS A 320 -20.30 19.30 -20.12
CA LYS A 320 -20.36 20.57 -20.83
C LYS A 320 -19.57 21.52 -19.93
N ARG A 321 -18.38 21.96 -20.36
CA ARG A 321 -17.60 22.98 -19.63
C ARG A 321 -18.53 24.14 -19.28
N SER A 322 -18.42 24.66 -18.06
CA SER A 322 -19.11 25.89 -17.72
C SER A 322 -18.63 27.00 -18.69
N PRO A 323 -19.50 27.96 -19.09
CA PRO A 323 -19.12 28.99 -20.07
C PRO A 323 -17.93 29.88 -19.68
N ARG A 324 -17.42 29.80 -18.44
CA ARG A 324 -16.39 30.71 -17.92
C ARG A 324 -14.96 30.42 -18.41
N GLU A 325 -14.71 29.28 -19.06
CA GLU A 325 -13.37 28.92 -19.59
C GLU A 325 -13.28 29.00 -21.12
N ILE A 326 -14.33 29.43 -21.83
CA ILE A 326 -14.31 29.52 -23.31
C ILE A 326 -13.69 30.85 -23.78
N GLU A 327 -13.63 31.88 -22.94
CA GLU A 327 -13.11 33.20 -23.32
C GLU A 327 -11.58 33.28 -23.37
N THR A 328 -10.86 32.42 -22.65
CA THR A 328 -9.39 32.40 -22.64
C THR A 328 -8.79 31.65 -23.83
N ASP A 329 -9.48 30.65 -24.40
CA ASP A 329 -8.97 29.93 -25.58
C ASP A 329 -9.34 30.64 -26.90
N SER A 330 -10.46 31.37 -26.92
CA SER A 330 -10.87 32.18 -28.09
C SER A 330 -9.99 33.42 -28.29
N SER A 331 -9.47 34.01 -27.20
CA SER A 331 -8.56 35.16 -27.29
C SER A 331 -7.18 34.79 -27.82
N THR A 332 -6.69 33.58 -27.52
CA THR A 332 -5.36 33.14 -27.97
C THR A 332 -5.37 32.68 -29.44
N ALA A 333 -6.52 32.22 -29.95
CA ALA A 333 -6.70 31.88 -31.36
C ALA A 333 -6.79 33.12 -32.28
N LEU A 334 -7.40 34.23 -31.81
CA LEU A 334 -7.51 35.47 -32.60
C LEU A 334 -6.18 36.23 -32.72
N ILE A 335 -5.28 36.13 -31.73
CA ILE A 335 -3.95 36.76 -31.78
C ILE A 335 -3.00 36.03 -32.76
N ARG A 336 -3.22 34.73 -33.01
CA ARG A 336 -2.43 33.97 -34.00
C ARG A 336 -2.85 34.21 -35.44
N GLN A 337 -4.13 34.52 -35.71
CA GLN A 337 -4.59 34.81 -37.08
C GLN A 337 -4.17 36.20 -37.59
N SER A 338 -3.90 37.17 -36.72
CA SER A 338 -3.45 38.50 -37.12
C SER A 338 -1.95 38.62 -37.41
N ARG A 339 -1.13 37.64 -36.98
CA ARG A 339 0.32 37.58 -37.29
C ARG A 339 0.66 36.84 -38.59
N ALA A 340 -0.30 36.18 -39.24
CA ALA A 340 -0.08 35.46 -40.50
C ALA A 340 -0.57 36.22 -41.75
N ARG A 341 -0.97 37.49 -41.61
CA ARG A 341 -1.43 38.36 -42.71
C ARG A 341 -0.79 39.75 -42.71
N ARG A 342 0.50 39.85 -42.38
CA ARG A 342 1.31 41.04 -42.69
C ARG A 342 2.57 40.64 -43.44
#